data_AF-A0A8X6L268-F1
#
_entry.id   AF-A0A8X6L268-F1
#
_cell.length_a   1.000
_cell.length_b   1.000
_cell.length_c   1.000
_cell.angle_alpha   90.00
_cell.angle_beta   90.00
_cell.angle_gamma   90.00
#
_symmetry.space_group_name_H-M   'P 1'
#
loop_
_entity.id
_entity.type
_entity.pdbx_description
1 polymer ?
#
loop_
_entity_poly.entity_id
_entity_poly.type
_entity_poly.pdbx_seq_one_letter_code
_entity_poly.pdbx_strand_id
1 'polypeptide(L)'
;MTLQFASKLGLEKKKINLAVSGLSENSTNIKWKINDAFISNNDSSYTSPLDFLIVPRITDFVPSIQPNLKIKRFNDINRSILADPSFDKPGKIDMIIGAELFYQILKDGRKVISDNVTLINSVFGFIVSGSILMQLTIKVIVS
;
A
#
# COMPACT_ATOMS: atom_id res chain seq x y z
N MET A 1 -9.46 -3.79 -1.63
CA MET A 1 -8.75 -5.04 -1.26
C MET A 1 -8.90 -6.06 -2.39
N THR A 2 -7.93 -6.94 -2.60
CA THR A 2 -8.04 -8.02 -3.59
C THR A 2 -8.89 -9.19 -3.10
N LEU A 3 -9.58 -9.88 -4.01
CA LEU A 3 -10.36 -11.09 -3.70
C LEU A 3 -9.48 -12.20 -3.09
N GLN A 4 -8.25 -12.34 -3.60
CA GLN A 4 -7.28 -13.32 -3.09
C GLN A 4 -6.96 -13.05 -1.62
N PHE A 5 -6.65 -11.80 -1.27
CA PHE A 5 -6.30 -11.42 0.10
C PHE A 5 -7.48 -11.55 1.05
N ALA A 6 -8.66 -11.06 0.65
CA ALA A 6 -9.89 -11.22 1.43
C ALA A 6 -10.19 -12.71 1.75
N SER A 7 -9.97 -13.60 0.77
CA SER A 7 -10.19 -15.04 0.95
C SER A 7 -9.12 -15.68 1.84
N LYS A 8 -7.86 -15.25 1.72
CA LYS A 8 -6.76 -15.69 2.59
C LYS A 8 -7.01 -15.33 4.06
N LEU A 9 -7.59 -14.16 4.30
CA LEU A 9 -7.96 -13.70 5.65
C LEU A 9 -9.27 -14.31 6.18
N GLY A 10 -10.01 -15.06 5.35
CA GLY A 10 -11.30 -15.63 5.74
C GLY A 10 -12.38 -14.57 6.02
N LEU A 11 -12.26 -13.37 5.45
CA LEU A 11 -13.18 -12.27 5.72
C LEU A 11 -14.54 -12.49 5.04
N GLU A 12 -15.61 -12.18 5.77
CA GLU A 12 -16.97 -12.24 5.25
C GLU A 12 -17.18 -11.14 4.20
N LYS A 13 -17.81 -11.51 3.09
CA LYS A 13 -18.05 -10.63 1.94
C LYS A 13 -19.55 -10.38 1.79
N LYS A 14 -19.94 -9.12 1.71
CA LYS A 14 -21.32 -8.69 1.44
C LYS A 14 -21.51 -8.40 -0.04
N LYS A 15 -22.59 -8.90 -0.64
CA LYS A 15 -22.96 -8.60 -2.03
C LYS A 15 -23.31 -7.12 -2.19
N ILE A 16 -22.80 -6.50 -3.24
CA ILE A 16 -23.14 -5.15 -3.68
C ILE A 16 -23.14 -5.09 -5.22
N ASN A 17 -23.69 -4.00 -5.76
CA ASN A 17 -23.63 -3.67 -7.18
C ASN A 17 -23.24 -2.20 -7.31
N LEU A 18 -21.94 -1.92 -7.45
CA LEU A 18 -21.38 -0.57 -7.45
C LEU A 18 -20.37 -0.43 -8.58
N ALA A 19 -20.61 0.48 -9.52
CA ALA A 19 -19.62 0.85 -10.53
C ALA A 19 -18.58 1.80 -9.92
N VAL A 20 -17.30 1.47 -10.07
CA VAL A 20 -16.17 2.33 -9.70
C VAL A 20 -15.37 2.64 -10.95
N SER A 21 -15.23 3.92 -11.28
CA SER A 21 -14.41 4.39 -12.40
C SER A 21 -13.00 4.73 -11.94
N GLY A 22 -12.01 4.37 -12.75
CA GLY A 22 -10.60 4.63 -12.50
C GLY A 22 -9.91 5.32 -13.69
N LEU A 23 -8.62 5.03 -13.87
CA LEU A 23 -7.80 5.62 -14.92
C LEU A 23 -8.39 5.38 -16.32
N SER A 24 -8.39 6.43 -17.14
CA SER A 24 -8.96 6.43 -18.50
C SER A 24 -10.46 6.09 -18.56
N GLU A 25 -11.22 6.48 -17.53
CA GLU A 25 -12.67 6.22 -17.41
C GLU A 25 -13.07 4.73 -17.43
N ASN A 26 -12.09 3.83 -17.27
CA ASN A 26 -12.35 2.41 -17.16
C ASN A 26 -13.12 2.15 -15.87
N SER A 27 -14.34 1.62 -16.02
CA SER A 27 -15.18 1.27 -14.88
C SER A 27 -15.09 -0.23 -14.57
N THR A 28 -15.04 -0.53 -13.28
CA THR A 28 -15.13 -1.89 -12.75
C THR A 28 -16.38 -1.99 -11.90
N ASN A 29 -17.25 -2.96 -12.21
CA ASN A 29 -18.40 -3.24 -11.35
C ASN A 29 -17.98 -4.10 -10.15
N ILE A 30 -18.07 -3.53 -8.96
CA ILE A 30 -17.76 -4.18 -7.69
C ILE A 30 -18.94 -5.03 -7.25
N LYS A 31 -18.67 -6.32 -7.04
CA LYS A 31 -19.68 -7.32 -6.64
C LYS A 31 -19.71 -7.57 -5.14
N TRP A 32 -18.63 -7.24 -4.45
CA TRP A 32 -18.43 -7.59 -3.05
C TRP A 32 -17.76 -6.44 -2.29
N LYS A 33 -18.17 -6.27 -1.04
CA LYS A 33 -17.44 -5.46 -0.07
C LYS A 33 -17.26 -6.19 1.26
N ILE A 34 -16.30 -5.73 2.04
CA ILE A 34 -16.13 -6.08 3.45
C ILE A 34 -16.56 -4.86 4.25
N ASN A 35 -17.37 -5.10 5.26
CA ASN A 35 -17.82 -4.11 6.22
C ASN A 35 -17.07 -4.27 7.54
N ASP A 36 -16.92 -3.18 8.26
CA ASP A 36 -16.53 -3.18 9.68
C ASP A 36 -15.21 -3.95 9.92
N ALA A 37 -14.30 -3.95 8.93
CA ALA A 37 -12.97 -4.52 9.10
C ALA A 37 -12.09 -3.54 9.85
N PHE A 38 -11.04 -4.06 10.48
CA PHE A 38 -10.05 -3.26 11.19
C PHE A 38 -8.68 -3.51 10.59
N ILE A 39 -7.94 -2.42 10.36
CA ILE A 39 -6.51 -2.49 10.09
C ILE A 39 -5.76 -2.18 11.38
N SER A 40 -4.75 -2.98 11.70
CA SER A 40 -3.92 -2.82 12.89
C SER A 40 -2.46 -3.01 12.55
N ASN A 41 -1.57 -2.33 13.27
CA ASN A 41 -0.14 -2.59 13.19
C ASN A 41 0.26 -3.78 14.08
N ASN A 42 1.51 -4.26 13.94
CA ASN A 42 1.95 -5.50 14.58
C ASN A 42 1.86 -5.50 16.12
N ASP A 43 2.06 -4.35 16.77
CA ASP A 43 1.98 -4.22 18.22
C ASP A 43 0.59 -3.78 18.71
N SER A 44 -0.38 -3.66 17.80
CA SER A 44 -1.76 -3.20 18.06
C SER A 44 -1.87 -1.79 18.67
N SER A 45 -0.79 -0.99 18.67
CA SER A 45 -0.83 0.40 19.16
C SER A 45 -1.63 1.34 18.26
N TYR A 46 -1.87 0.94 17.00
CA TYR A 46 -2.77 1.62 16.08
C TYR A 46 -3.79 0.62 15.55
N THR A 47 -5.06 1.00 15.58
CA THR A 47 -6.15 0.28 14.95
C THR A 47 -7.16 1.28 14.38
N SER A 48 -7.65 1.03 13.18
CA SER A 48 -8.66 1.88 12.54
C SER A 48 -9.70 1.05 11.79
N PRO A 49 -11.01 1.36 11.89
CA PRO A 49 -12.04 0.73 11.11
C PRO A 49 -11.95 1.14 9.63
N LEU A 50 -12.19 0.21 8.72
CA LEU A 50 -12.16 0.44 7.28
C LEU A 50 -13.08 -0.52 6.52
N ASP A 51 -13.88 0.03 5.61
CA ASP A 51 -14.64 -0.76 4.65
C ASP A 51 -13.80 -1.00 3.38
N PHE A 52 -13.88 -2.19 2.80
CA PHE A 52 -13.13 -2.52 1.59
C PHE A 52 -14.03 -2.92 0.44
N LEU A 53 -13.89 -2.25 -0.70
CA LEU A 53 -14.36 -2.79 -1.98
C LEU A 53 -13.44 -3.92 -2.44
N ILE A 54 -14.04 -5.01 -2.92
CA ILE A 54 -13.30 -6.19 -3.39
C ILE A 54 -13.15 -6.15 -4.90
N VAL A 55 -11.89 -6.10 -5.34
CA VAL A 55 -11.50 -6.15 -6.74
C VAL A 55 -10.73 -7.44 -7.03
N PRO A 56 -10.75 -7.97 -8.26
CA PRO A 56 -9.93 -9.13 -8.61
C PRO A 56 -8.42 -8.79 -8.55
N ARG A 57 -8.07 -7.56 -8.91
CA ARG A 57 -6.70 -7.04 -8.97
C ARG A 57 -6.70 -5.52 -8.80
N ILE A 58 -5.66 -4.99 -8.17
CA ILE A 58 -5.46 -3.54 -8.00
C ILE A 58 -4.56 -2.99 -9.12
N THR A 59 -3.35 -3.53 -9.24
CA THR A 59 -2.37 -3.17 -10.28
C THR A 59 -1.61 -4.40 -10.77
N ASP A 60 -0.78 -4.21 -11.79
CA ASP A 60 0.38 -5.08 -12.05
C ASP A 60 1.37 -5.10 -10.88
N PHE A 61 2.46 -5.84 -11.06
CA PHE A 61 3.49 -5.98 -10.04
C PHE A 61 4.11 -4.61 -9.75
N VAL A 62 4.29 -4.31 -8.46
CA VAL A 62 4.89 -3.08 -7.96
C VAL A 62 6.04 -3.46 -7.01
N PRO A 63 7.26 -2.95 -7.24
CA PRO A 63 7.70 -2.35 -8.50
C PRO A 63 7.57 -3.35 -9.67
N SER A 64 7.43 -2.85 -10.90
CA SER A 64 7.34 -3.73 -12.09
C SER A 64 8.66 -4.44 -12.39
N ILE A 65 9.77 -3.80 -12.05
CA ILE A 65 11.13 -4.31 -12.17
C ILE A 65 11.81 -4.15 -10.82
N GLN A 66 12.58 -5.14 -10.39
CA GLN A 66 13.37 -5.04 -9.17
C GLN A 66 14.41 -3.90 -9.30
N PRO A 67 14.37 -2.87 -8.45
CA PRO A 67 15.33 -1.79 -8.50
C PRO A 67 16.73 -2.29 -8.14
N ASN A 68 17.74 -1.69 -8.79
CA ASN A 68 19.13 -1.95 -8.45
C ASN A 68 19.52 -1.19 -7.17
N LEU A 69 19.48 -1.89 -6.03
CA LEU A 69 19.82 -1.33 -4.72
C LEU A 69 21.33 -1.28 -4.41
N LYS A 70 22.24 -1.43 -5.39
CA LYS A 70 23.69 -1.39 -5.17
C LYS A 70 24.24 -0.03 -4.66
N ILE A 71 23.38 0.96 -4.44
CA ILE A 71 23.74 2.20 -3.75
C ILE A 71 23.99 1.87 -2.28
N LYS A 72 25.23 2.06 -1.80
CA LYS A 72 25.69 1.71 -0.43
C LYS A 72 24.70 2.07 0.68
N ARG A 73 24.00 3.19 0.55
CA ARG A 73 23.03 3.73 1.52
C ARG A 73 21.78 2.88 1.75
N PHE A 74 21.42 1.96 0.85
CA PHE A 74 20.29 1.03 1.07
C PHE A 74 20.67 -0.18 1.93
N ASN A 75 21.93 -0.59 1.90
CA ASN A 75 22.40 -1.72 2.72
C ASN A 75 22.35 -1.39 4.22
N ASP A 76 22.42 -0.10 4.57
CA ASP A 76 22.36 0.38 5.95
C ASP A 76 20.93 0.52 6.50
N ILE A 77 19.91 0.34 5.65
CA ILE A 77 18.51 0.40 6.09
C ILE A 77 18.15 -0.94 6.75
N ASN A 78 17.88 -0.89 8.05
CA ASN A 78 17.27 -2.03 8.73
C ASN A 78 15.88 -2.30 8.12
N ARG A 79 15.72 -3.41 7.39
CA ARG A 79 14.44 -3.76 6.75
C ARG A 79 13.31 -3.99 7.75
N SER A 80 13.62 -4.32 9.02
CA SER A 80 12.60 -4.58 10.04
C SER A 80 11.83 -3.34 10.48
N ILE A 81 12.34 -2.13 10.19
CA ILE A 81 11.66 -0.87 10.54
C ILE A 81 10.76 -0.35 9.42
N LEU A 82 10.76 -1.01 8.26
CA LEU A 82 9.97 -0.59 7.10
C LEU A 82 8.54 -1.12 7.19
N ALA A 83 7.58 -0.33 6.72
CA ALA A 83 6.19 -0.77 6.59
C ALA A 83 6.03 -1.91 5.57
N ASP A 84 6.92 -1.96 4.58
CA ASP A 84 7.06 -3.07 3.63
C ASP A 84 8.54 -3.46 3.53
N PRO A 85 8.98 -4.51 4.25
CA PRO A 85 10.35 -5.02 4.18
C PRO A 85 10.75 -5.54 2.79
N SER A 86 9.78 -5.78 1.91
CA SER A 86 9.94 -6.29 0.54
C SER A 86 9.64 -5.25 -0.54
N PHE A 87 9.69 -3.95 -0.21
CA PHE A 87 9.39 -2.84 -1.13
C PHE A 87 10.18 -2.88 -2.46
N ASP A 88 11.31 -3.57 -2.49
CA ASP A 88 12.24 -3.72 -3.60
C ASP A 88 12.01 -4.98 -4.44
N LYS A 89 11.00 -5.79 -4.10
CA LYS A 89 10.66 -7.01 -4.84
C LYS A 89 9.35 -6.79 -5.60
N PRO A 90 9.30 -7.10 -6.91
CA PRO A 90 8.05 -7.08 -7.64
C PRO A 90 6.97 -7.92 -6.95
N GLY A 91 5.88 -7.27 -6.58
CA GLY A 91 4.81 -7.90 -5.81
C GLY A 91 3.42 -7.36 -6.18
N LYS A 92 2.39 -8.13 -5.86
CA LYS A 92 1.00 -7.65 -6.01
C LYS A 92 0.64 -6.77 -4.82
N ILE A 93 -0.23 -5.79 -5.06
CA ILE A 93 -0.86 -5.01 -4.00
C ILE A 93 -2.11 -5.74 -3.52
N ASP A 94 -2.18 -6.02 -2.21
CA ASP A 94 -3.33 -6.68 -1.58
C ASP A 94 -4.45 -5.69 -1.22
N MET A 95 -4.08 -4.47 -0.81
CA MET A 95 -5.02 -3.45 -0.35
C MET A 95 -4.55 -2.06 -0.77
N ILE A 96 -5.51 -1.18 -1.08
CA ILE A 96 -5.32 0.27 -1.06
C ILE A 96 -6.17 0.79 0.08
N ILE A 97 -5.59 1.69 0.86
CA ILE A 97 -6.28 2.49 1.88
C ILE A 97 -6.52 3.86 1.25
N GLY A 98 -7.74 4.37 1.31
CA GLY A 98 -8.06 5.69 0.75
C GLY A 98 -7.47 6.81 1.60
N ALA A 99 -7.67 8.06 1.17
CA ALA A 99 -7.09 9.21 1.86
C ALA A 99 -7.73 9.48 3.23
N GLU A 100 -8.86 8.85 3.55
CA GLU A 100 -9.56 9.00 4.83
C GLU A 100 -8.68 8.68 6.05
N LEU A 101 -7.68 7.80 5.88
CA LEU A 101 -6.72 7.48 6.94
C LEU A 101 -5.34 8.12 6.74
N PHE A 102 -5.14 8.93 5.69
CA PHE A 102 -3.81 9.43 5.30
C PHE A 102 -3.09 10.14 6.46
N TYR A 103 -3.72 11.15 7.05
CA TYR A 103 -3.13 11.90 8.17
C TYR A 103 -3.12 11.14 9.50
N GLN A 104 -3.89 10.05 9.62
CA GLN A 104 -3.89 9.21 10.82
C GLN A 104 -2.75 8.19 10.80
N ILE A 105 -2.36 7.74 9.61
CA ILE A 105 -1.32 6.73 9.40
C ILE A 105 0.06 7.37 9.45
N LEU A 106 0.22 8.56 8.86
CA LEU A 106 1.51 9.25 8.85
C LEU A 106 1.87 9.80 10.23
N LYS A 107 3.15 9.68 10.58
CA LYS A 107 3.72 10.22 11.82
C LYS A 107 4.77 11.27 11.49
N ASP A 108 5.08 12.10 12.47
CA ASP A 108 6.25 12.96 12.39
C ASP A 108 7.53 12.14 12.20
N GLY A 109 8.41 12.67 11.36
CA GLY A 109 9.70 12.07 11.05
C GLY A 109 9.86 11.75 9.57
N ARG A 110 10.95 12.28 9.01
CA ARG A 110 11.43 11.94 7.68
C ARG A 110 12.93 11.72 7.73
N LYS A 111 13.43 10.71 7.02
CA LYS A 111 14.87 10.44 6.89
C LYS A 111 15.24 10.40 5.42
N VAL A 112 16.03 11.37 4.98
CA VAL A 112 16.57 11.40 3.62
C VAL A 112 17.66 10.34 3.51
N ILE A 113 17.48 9.37 2.63
CA ILE A 113 18.44 8.29 2.38
C ILE A 113 19.35 8.67 1.21
N SER A 114 18.77 9.27 0.17
CA SER A 114 19.49 9.80 -0.99
C SER A 114 18.69 10.94 -1.60
N ASP A 115 19.24 11.61 -2.61
CA ASP A 115 18.62 12.76 -3.29
C ASP A 115 17.19 12.47 -3.77
N ASN A 116 16.90 11.20 -4.10
CA ASN A 116 15.61 10.78 -4.63
C ASN A 116 14.81 9.88 -3.68
N VAL A 117 15.31 9.56 -2.48
CA VAL A 117 14.68 8.55 -1.62
C VAL A 117 14.62 9.03 -0.18
N THR A 118 13.42 9.03 0.37
CA THR A 118 13.10 9.44 1.74
C THR A 118 12.29 8.36 2.44
N LEU A 119 12.62 8.08 3.70
CA LEU A 119 11.77 7.31 4.59
C LEU A 119 10.80 8.25 5.29
N ILE A 120 9.51 7.93 5.24
CA ILE A 120 8.44 8.67 5.91
C ILE A 120 7.93 7.82 7.06
N ASN A 121 7.89 8.38 8.28
CA ASN A 121 7.42 7.64 9.45
C ASN A 121 5.90 7.40 9.37
N SER A 122 5.45 6.23 9.83
CA SER A 122 4.02 5.90 9.89
C SER A 122 3.73 4.95 11.06
N VAL A 123 2.45 4.76 11.37
CA VAL A 123 1.98 3.78 12.37
C VAL A 123 2.35 2.33 12.02
N PHE A 124 2.61 2.03 10.74
CA PHE A 124 2.99 0.69 10.26
C PHE A 124 4.50 0.49 10.09
N GLY A 125 5.31 1.51 10.38
CA GLY A 125 6.76 1.54 10.09
C GLY A 125 7.11 2.58 9.02
N PHE A 126 8.38 2.68 8.66
CA PHE A 126 8.85 3.64 7.68
C PHE A 126 8.42 3.26 6.25
N ILE A 127 7.77 4.19 5.57
CA ILE A 127 7.39 4.07 4.16
C ILE A 127 8.57 4.56 3.31
N VAL A 128 9.01 3.76 2.35
CA VAL A 128 9.99 4.19 1.35
C VAL A 128 9.28 5.02 0.28
N SER A 129 9.70 6.28 0.12
CA SER A 129 9.15 7.22 -0.84
C SER A 129 10.24 7.80 -1.75
N GLY A 130 9.87 8.09 -2.99
CA GLY A 130 10.74 8.68 -4.01
C GLY A 130 11.21 7.69 -5.08
N SER A 131 12.11 8.15 -5.94
CA SER A 131 12.52 7.45 -7.16
C SER A 131 13.80 6.65 -6.97
N ILE A 132 13.69 5.33 -7.04
CA ILE A 132 14.82 4.40 -7.04
C ILE A 132 15.15 4.08 -8.51
N LEU A 133 15.67 5.07 -9.24
CA LEU A 133 16.11 5.00 -10.65
C LEU A 133 15.13 4.29 -11.64
N MET A 134 14.18 5.08 -12.15
CA MET A 134 13.34 4.95 -13.37
C MET A 134 12.89 3.55 -13.87
N GLN A 135 11.63 3.19 -13.61
CA GLN A 135 10.54 3.30 -14.59
C GLN A 135 9.21 3.38 -13.81
N LEU A 136 8.35 4.33 -14.20
CA LEU A 136 7.16 4.83 -13.51
C LEU A 136 6.63 3.99 -12.34
N THR A 137 6.55 4.61 -11.16
CA THR A 137 5.48 4.29 -10.22
C THR A 137 4.98 5.60 -9.62
N ILE A 138 3.83 6.05 -10.10
CA ILE A 138 3.07 7.11 -9.43
C ILE A 138 2.67 6.53 -8.06
N LYS A 139 3.34 6.97 -7.00
CA LYS A 139 2.90 6.77 -5.62
C LYS A 139 2.44 8.12 -5.06
N VAL A 140 1.40 8.66 -5.67
CA VAL A 140 0.44 9.58 -5.04
C VAL A 140 -0.91 9.31 -5.73
N ILE A 141 -1.72 8.42 -5.16
CA ILE A 141 -3.18 8.62 -5.26
C ILE A 141 -3.53 9.29 -3.93
N VAL A 142 -3.50 10.61 -3.95
CA VAL A 142 -4.28 11.40 -3.01
C VAL A 142 -5.53 11.76 -3.80
N SER A 143 -6.65 11.14 -3.42
CA SER A 143 -7.98 11.72 -3.60
C SER A 143 -8.54 11.95 -2.21
#